data_AF-A0A8T2HQF0-F1
#
_entry.id   AF-A0A8T2HQF0-F1
#
_cell.length_a   1.000
_cell.length_b   1.000
_cell.length_c   1.000
_cell.angle_alpha   90.00
_cell.angle_beta   90.00
_cell.angle_gamma   90.00
#
_symmetry.space_group_name_H-M   'P 1'
#
loop_
_entity.id
_entity.type
_entity.pdbx_description
1 polymer ?
#
loop_
_entity_poly.entity_id
_entity_poly.type
_entity_poly.pdbx_seq_one_letter_code
_entity_poly.pdbx_strand_id
1 'polypeptide(L)'
;MPFQSKKKQAHVVLATSDYFLANWLPQAGMTDDKFEVEVLGDLTEEEAQKFFYGDDVAGEWHGIINLRSGTKEVPAGAKEQWPAIYERCGGNIGLLQQCVAKAQLIGNWDDALQGVVAGPRSGIVRGFKPRVYIVKGGEAPLWTKEQWKMVLERITTAPHHAVLVSELEKDLGDGDVEKGSEILLSMVKYNLLVLRPWSVLARDLPREVYGKKKTPVVTLPLPAHVWAAKDVLED
;
A
#
# COMPACT_ATOMS: atom_id res chain seq x y z
N MET A 1 18.95 -45.59 25.61
CA MET A 1 19.47 -44.33 25.04
C MET A 1 18.29 -43.41 24.78
N PRO A 2 18.23 -42.18 25.32
CA PRO A 2 17.16 -41.26 24.98
C PRO A 2 17.38 -40.76 23.54
N PHE A 3 16.33 -40.81 22.72
CA PHE A 3 16.31 -40.18 21.40
C PHE A 3 16.51 -38.67 21.57
N GLN A 4 17.72 -38.18 21.26
CA GLN A 4 17.92 -36.76 21.03
C GLN A 4 17.20 -36.41 19.72
N SER A 5 16.02 -35.79 19.82
CA SER A 5 15.40 -35.18 18.65
C SER A 5 16.37 -34.09 18.16
N LYS A 6 17.03 -34.32 17.03
CA LYS A 6 17.78 -33.25 16.35
C LYS A 6 16.80 -32.09 16.15
N LYS A 7 17.07 -30.94 16.79
CA LYS A 7 16.31 -29.71 16.53
C LYS A 7 16.41 -29.44 15.03
N LYS A 8 15.32 -29.66 14.30
CA LYS A 8 15.24 -29.31 12.88
C LYS A 8 15.08 -27.79 12.83
N GLN A 9 16.12 -27.10 12.39
CA GLN A 9 16.04 -25.69 12.04
C GLN A 9 15.55 -25.60 10.60
N ALA A 10 14.63 -24.67 10.33
CA ALA A 10 14.12 -24.38 9.00
C ALA A 10 14.04 -22.86 8.84
N HIS A 11 14.34 -22.38 7.65
CA HIS A 11 14.05 -21.00 7.26
C HIS A 11 12.61 -20.95 6.75
N VAL A 12 11.83 -19.98 7.24
CA VAL A 12 10.44 -19.77 6.84
C VAL A 12 10.36 -18.41 6.16
N VAL A 13 9.84 -18.39 4.93
CA VAL A 13 9.53 -17.15 4.22
C VAL A 13 8.01 -16.98 4.26
N LEU A 14 7.56 -15.85 4.81
CA LEU A 14 6.15 -15.47 4.84
C LEU A 14 5.97 -14.25 3.95
N ALA A 15 4.98 -14.32 3.06
CA ALA A 15 4.55 -13.18 2.26
C ALA A 15 3.12 -12.82 2.67
N THR A 16 2.88 -11.53 2.95
CA THR A 16 1.57 -11.03 3.35
C THR A 16 1.34 -9.64 2.75
N SER A 17 0.08 -9.32 2.48
CA SER A 17 -0.38 -7.95 2.21
C SER A 17 -0.95 -7.27 3.46
N ASP A 18 -0.95 -7.95 4.60
CA ASP A 18 -1.42 -7.41 5.88
C ASP A 18 -0.26 -6.74 6.63
N TYR A 19 -0.35 -5.41 6.71
CA TYR A 19 0.70 -4.56 7.27
C TYR A 19 0.79 -4.62 8.80
N PHE A 20 -0.21 -5.20 9.47
CA PHE A 20 -0.16 -5.44 10.91
C PHE A 20 0.86 -6.53 11.29
N LEU A 21 1.17 -7.47 10.39
CA LEU A 21 1.98 -8.64 10.73
C LEU A 21 3.39 -8.25 11.20
N ALA A 22 4.02 -7.26 10.56
CA ALA A 22 5.34 -6.78 10.94
C ALA A 22 5.39 -6.24 12.39
N ASN A 23 4.29 -5.64 12.86
CA ASN A 23 4.18 -5.14 14.23
C ASN A 23 3.78 -6.24 15.22
N TRP A 24 3.04 -7.25 14.76
CA TRP A 24 2.58 -8.35 15.59
C TRP A 24 3.68 -9.36 15.92
N LEU A 25 4.61 -9.63 14.99
CA LEU A 25 5.69 -10.61 15.18
C LEU A 25 6.54 -10.35 16.44
N PRO A 26 7.01 -9.11 16.72
CA PRO A 26 7.66 -8.78 17.99
C PRO A 26 6.80 -9.07 19.22
N GLN A 27 5.51 -8.72 19.16
CA GLN A 27 4.58 -8.94 20.27
C GLN A 27 4.32 -10.43 20.52
N ALA A 28 4.40 -11.25 19.47
CA ALA A 28 4.33 -12.70 19.55
C ALA A 28 5.65 -13.35 20.06
N GLY A 29 6.65 -12.55 20.43
CA GLY A 29 7.93 -13.03 20.97
C GLY A 29 8.97 -13.39 19.90
N MET A 30 8.75 -13.02 18.63
CA MET A 30 9.82 -13.07 17.63
C MET A 30 10.72 -11.86 17.82
N THR A 31 11.89 -12.07 18.40
CA THR A 31 12.90 -11.03 18.58
C THR A 31 13.61 -10.72 17.27
N ASP A 32 14.14 -9.50 17.10
CA ASP A 32 14.73 -8.98 15.85
C ASP A 32 15.90 -9.83 15.30
N ASP A 33 16.51 -10.68 16.13
CA ASP A 33 17.54 -11.64 15.73
C ASP A 33 16.98 -12.88 15.01
N LYS A 34 15.66 -13.04 14.96
CA LYS A 34 14.97 -14.26 14.48
C LYS A 34 14.11 -14.04 13.24
N PHE A 35 13.88 -12.80 12.81
CA PHE A 35 13.14 -12.50 11.61
C PHE A 35 13.63 -11.19 10.98
N GLU A 36 13.49 -11.10 9.67
CA GLU A 36 13.75 -9.89 8.89
C GLU A 36 12.48 -9.54 8.13
N VAL A 37 12.17 -8.25 8.04
CA VAL A 37 11.01 -7.75 7.30
C VAL A 37 11.52 -6.97 6.09
N GLU A 38 11.20 -7.51 4.92
CA GLU A 38 11.40 -6.81 3.65
C GLU A 38 10.05 -6.40 3.07
N VAL A 39 10.01 -5.21 2.50
CA VAL A 39 8.82 -4.70 1.80
C VAL A 39 9.10 -4.69 0.32
N LEU A 40 8.22 -5.34 -0.44
CA LEU A 40 8.17 -5.22 -1.89
C LEU A 40 7.39 -3.95 -2.24
N GLY A 41 8.06 -3.01 -2.90
CA GLY A 41 7.41 -1.80 -3.39
C GLY A 41 6.71 -2.00 -4.72
N ASP A 42 6.01 -0.96 -5.15
CA ASP A 42 5.52 -0.87 -6.52
C ASP A 42 6.68 -0.67 -7.52
N LEU A 43 6.42 -0.92 -8.80
CA LEU A 43 7.37 -0.63 -9.88
C LEU A 43 7.63 0.90 -9.96
N THR A 44 8.81 1.30 -10.45
CA THR A 44 8.99 2.70 -10.88
C THR A 44 8.13 3.02 -12.10
N GLU A 45 7.99 4.29 -12.47
CA GLU A 45 7.21 4.65 -13.66
C GLU A 45 7.77 4.00 -14.93
N GLU A 46 9.09 4.00 -15.07
CA GLU A 46 9.80 3.40 -16.21
C GLU A 46 9.61 1.88 -16.25
N GLU A 47 9.70 1.21 -15.10
CA GLU A 47 9.47 -0.24 -14.97
C GLU A 47 7.99 -0.57 -15.23
N ALA A 48 7.07 0.25 -14.73
CA ALA A 48 5.63 0.10 -14.93
C ALA A 48 5.26 0.27 -16.41
N GLN A 49 5.82 1.25 -17.12
CA GLN A 49 5.62 1.41 -18.57
C GLN A 49 6.09 0.18 -19.33
N LYS A 50 7.30 -0.31 -19.05
CA LYS A 50 7.85 -1.52 -19.69
C LYS A 50 6.96 -2.74 -19.44
N PHE A 51 6.53 -2.91 -18.19
CA PHE A 51 5.61 -3.98 -17.80
C PHE A 51 4.25 -3.85 -18.53
N PHE A 52 3.72 -2.63 -18.61
CA PHE A 52 2.39 -2.34 -19.13
C PHE A 52 2.32 -2.53 -20.65
N TYR A 53 3.29 -1.99 -21.40
CA TYR A 53 3.35 -2.07 -22.85
C TYR A 53 4.08 -3.32 -23.37
N GLY A 54 4.75 -4.06 -22.49
CA GLY A 54 5.46 -5.28 -22.85
C GLY A 54 6.73 -5.03 -23.66
N ASP A 55 7.47 -3.97 -23.36
CA ASP A 55 8.79 -3.78 -23.97
C ASP A 55 9.67 -4.99 -23.64
N ASP A 56 10.17 -5.65 -24.68
CA ASP A 56 10.98 -6.87 -24.67
C ASP A 56 12.25 -6.73 -23.82
N VAL A 57 12.12 -6.86 -22.50
CA VAL A 57 13.27 -7.11 -21.63
C VAL A 57 13.56 -8.61 -21.73
N ALA A 58 14.26 -8.97 -22.81
CA ALA A 58 14.93 -10.26 -23.00
C ALA A 58 14.03 -11.51 -22.86
N GLY A 59 12.82 -11.52 -23.44
CA GLY A 59 12.06 -12.75 -23.69
C GLY A 59 11.46 -13.47 -22.48
N GLU A 60 11.56 -12.92 -21.26
CA GLU A 60 11.01 -13.54 -20.04
C GLU A 60 9.84 -12.77 -19.42
N TRP A 61 9.69 -11.48 -19.75
CA TRP A 61 8.63 -10.64 -19.22
C TRP A 61 7.39 -10.68 -20.10
N HIS A 62 6.38 -11.38 -19.60
CA HIS A 62 5.06 -11.42 -20.21
C HIS A 62 4.32 -10.13 -19.81
N GLY A 63 4.18 -9.17 -20.74
CA GLY A 63 3.35 -7.97 -20.54
C GLY A 63 1.94 -8.32 -20.04
N ILE A 64 1.13 -7.32 -19.63
CA ILE A 64 -0.17 -7.54 -18.97
C ILE A 64 -1.01 -8.61 -19.71
N ILE A 65 -1.04 -9.81 -19.13
CA ILE A 65 -1.96 -10.86 -19.53
C ILE A 65 -3.25 -10.56 -18.79
N ASN A 66 -4.31 -10.19 -19.52
CA ASN A 66 -5.62 -10.28 -18.94
C ASN A 66 -5.94 -11.77 -18.77
N LEU A 67 -5.83 -12.27 -17.54
CA LEU A 67 -6.08 -13.67 -17.19
C LEU A 67 -7.50 -14.14 -17.51
N ARG A 68 -8.46 -13.22 -17.75
CA ARG A 68 -9.84 -13.55 -18.13
C ARG A 68 -10.06 -13.64 -19.64
N SER A 69 -9.42 -12.79 -20.44
CA SER A 69 -9.56 -12.80 -21.90
C SER A 69 -8.48 -13.60 -22.61
N GLY A 70 -7.35 -13.88 -21.94
CA GLY A 70 -6.17 -14.48 -22.55
C GLY A 70 -5.46 -13.55 -23.55
N THR A 71 -5.92 -12.31 -23.71
CA THR A 71 -5.34 -11.33 -24.63
C THR A 71 -4.21 -10.56 -23.96
N LYS A 72 -3.11 -10.37 -24.71
CA LYS A 72 -1.93 -9.58 -24.30
C LYS A 72 -2.01 -8.13 -24.78
N GLU A 73 -3.14 -7.71 -25.34
CA GLU A 73 -3.27 -6.41 -26.00
C GLU A 73 -3.81 -5.35 -25.05
N VAL A 74 -2.99 -4.32 -24.82
CA VAL A 74 -3.44 -3.09 -24.17
C VAL A 74 -4.44 -2.37 -25.10
N PRO A 75 -5.62 -1.94 -24.61
CA PRO A 75 -6.60 -1.20 -25.42
C PRO A 75 -6.01 0.04 -26.10
N ALA A 76 -6.55 0.39 -27.27
CA ALA A 76 -6.20 1.64 -27.95
C ALA A 76 -6.40 2.86 -27.03
N GLY A 77 -5.61 3.92 -27.25
CA GLY A 77 -5.66 5.14 -26.43
C GLY A 77 -4.87 5.08 -25.12
N ALA A 78 -4.26 3.94 -24.79
CA ALA A 78 -3.55 3.78 -23.52
C ALA A 78 -2.32 4.69 -23.37
N LYS A 79 -1.60 4.96 -24.47
CA LYS A 79 -0.40 5.82 -24.46
C LYS A 79 -0.77 7.25 -24.09
N GLU A 80 -1.87 7.75 -24.65
CA GLU A 80 -2.42 9.06 -24.38
C GLU A 80 -2.94 9.15 -22.94
N GLN A 81 -3.49 8.06 -22.43
CA GLN A 81 -4.03 7.96 -21.07
C GLN A 81 -2.98 7.60 -20.01
N TRP A 82 -1.73 7.34 -20.40
CA TRP A 82 -0.69 6.87 -19.47
C TRP A 82 -0.53 7.74 -18.22
N PRO A 83 -0.48 9.09 -18.31
CA PRO A 83 -0.37 9.91 -17.11
C PRO A 83 -1.51 9.66 -16.11
N ALA A 84 -2.75 9.53 -16.59
CA ALA A 84 -3.93 9.28 -15.77
C ALA A 84 -3.98 7.84 -15.23
N ILE A 85 -3.48 6.87 -15.99
CA ILE A 85 -3.31 5.47 -15.57
C ILE A 85 -2.29 5.39 -14.45
N TYR A 86 -1.10 5.94 -14.65
CA TYR A 86 -0.01 5.89 -13.69
C TYR A 86 -0.34 6.69 -12.43
N GLU A 87 -1.02 7.83 -12.52
CA GLU A 87 -1.47 8.57 -11.34
C GLU A 87 -2.36 7.73 -10.41
N ARG A 88 -3.26 6.90 -10.97
CA ARG A 88 -4.21 6.09 -10.17
C ARG A 88 -3.68 4.72 -9.81
N CYS A 89 -2.87 4.10 -10.66
CA CYS A 89 -2.39 2.75 -10.47
C CYS A 89 -0.97 2.69 -9.90
N GLY A 90 -0.18 3.76 -10.08
CA GLY A 90 1.26 3.77 -9.87
C GLY A 90 1.93 2.63 -10.63
N GLY A 91 3.01 2.10 -10.05
CA GLY A 91 3.64 0.86 -10.52
C GLY A 91 3.02 -0.42 -9.94
N ASN A 92 1.83 -0.35 -9.34
CA ASN A 92 1.23 -1.53 -8.75
C ASN A 92 0.71 -2.48 -9.85
N ILE A 93 1.38 -3.63 -9.99
CA ILE A 93 1.07 -4.63 -11.02
C ILE A 93 -0.41 -5.04 -10.99
N GLY A 94 -0.97 -5.28 -9.80
CA GLY A 94 -2.35 -5.70 -9.64
C GLY A 94 -3.35 -4.65 -10.10
N LEU A 95 -3.13 -3.38 -9.76
CA LEU A 95 -3.96 -2.27 -10.22
C LEU A 95 -3.85 -2.05 -11.73
N LEU A 96 -2.64 -2.09 -12.29
CA LEU A 96 -2.41 -1.96 -13.73
C LEU A 96 -3.18 -3.05 -14.52
N GLN A 97 -3.07 -4.31 -14.09
CA GLN A 97 -3.82 -5.42 -14.68
C GLN A 97 -5.34 -5.23 -14.57
N GLN A 98 -5.83 -4.80 -13.41
CA GLN A 98 -7.26 -4.52 -13.20
C GLN A 98 -7.76 -3.37 -14.09
N CYS A 99 -6.96 -2.32 -14.25
CA CYS A 99 -7.27 -1.18 -15.10
C CYS A 99 -7.41 -1.60 -16.55
N VAL A 100 -6.45 -2.36 -17.08
CA VAL A 100 -6.52 -2.90 -18.46
C VAL A 100 -7.74 -3.80 -18.64
N ALA A 101 -7.98 -4.72 -17.70
CA ALA A 101 -9.13 -5.61 -17.79
C ALA A 101 -10.47 -4.86 -17.81
N LYS A 102 -10.59 -3.76 -17.04
CA LYS A 102 -11.77 -2.88 -17.05
C LYS A 102 -11.87 -2.10 -18.36
N ALA A 103 -10.77 -1.53 -18.86
CA ALA A 103 -10.76 -0.78 -20.11
C ALA A 103 -11.15 -1.66 -21.30
N GLN A 104 -10.69 -2.91 -21.35
CA GLN A 104 -11.11 -3.88 -22.35
C GLN A 104 -12.61 -4.23 -22.27
N LEU A 105 -13.14 -4.38 -21.05
CA LEU A 105 -14.54 -4.74 -20.83
C LEU A 105 -15.49 -3.58 -21.16
N ILE A 106 -15.12 -2.36 -20.77
CA ILE A 106 -15.97 -1.17 -20.87
C ILE A 106 -15.79 -0.47 -22.23
N GLY A 107 -14.59 -0.54 -22.82
CA GLY A 107 -14.23 0.19 -24.04
C GLY A 107 -13.94 1.68 -23.81
N ASN A 108 -13.80 2.12 -22.55
CA ASN A 108 -13.54 3.51 -22.18
C ASN A 108 -12.52 3.55 -21.01
N TRP A 109 -11.49 4.40 -21.14
CA TRP A 109 -10.43 4.53 -20.14
C TRP A 109 -10.86 5.31 -18.89
N ASP A 110 -11.65 6.36 -19.04
CA ASP A 110 -12.09 7.18 -17.90
C ASP A 110 -12.95 6.34 -16.95
N ASP A 111 -13.93 5.60 -17.50
CA ASP A 111 -14.77 4.70 -16.71
C ASP A 111 -13.98 3.53 -16.11
N ALA A 112 -12.97 3.02 -16.82
CA ALA A 112 -12.10 1.99 -16.29
C ALA A 112 -11.29 2.49 -15.10
N LEU A 113 -10.72 3.69 -15.20
CA LEU A 113 -9.97 4.36 -14.15
C LEU A 113 -10.86 4.63 -12.92
N GLN A 114 -12.09 5.13 -13.13
CA GLN A 114 -13.09 5.27 -12.07
C GLN A 114 -13.41 3.92 -11.41
N GLY A 115 -13.51 2.87 -12.21
CA GLY A 115 -13.74 1.52 -11.74
C GLY A 115 -12.60 0.94 -10.89
N VAL A 116 -11.36 1.41 -11.04
CA VAL A 116 -10.22 1.00 -10.21
C VAL A 116 -10.22 1.72 -8.86
N VAL A 117 -10.64 2.98 -8.82
CA VAL A 117 -10.65 3.81 -7.59
C VAL A 117 -11.90 3.63 -6.73
N ALA A 118 -13.00 3.09 -7.27
CA ALA A 118 -14.27 2.93 -6.55
C ALA A 118 -14.14 2.14 -5.23
N GLY A 119 -13.38 1.03 -5.24
CA GLY A 119 -13.10 0.23 -4.04
C GLY A 119 -12.28 1.00 -2.99
N PRO A 120 -11.09 1.51 -3.36
CA PRO A 120 -10.30 2.41 -2.52
C PRO A 120 -11.10 3.57 -1.93
N ARG A 121 -11.94 4.24 -2.73
CA ARG A 121 -12.81 5.32 -2.29
C ARG A 121 -13.79 4.89 -1.21
N SER A 122 -14.43 3.73 -1.38
CA SER A 122 -15.29 3.17 -0.34
C SER A 122 -14.53 2.96 0.97
N GLY A 123 -13.28 2.49 0.89
CA GLY A 123 -12.37 2.36 2.04
C GLY A 123 -12.09 3.70 2.73
N ILE A 124 -11.71 4.73 1.96
CA ILE A 124 -11.47 6.09 2.47
C ILE A 124 -12.71 6.64 3.19
N VAL A 125 -13.89 6.55 2.56
CA VAL A 125 -15.16 7.00 3.15
C VAL A 125 -15.49 6.21 4.42
N ARG A 126 -15.21 4.91 4.44
CA ARG A 126 -15.43 4.07 5.62
C ARG A 126 -14.51 4.47 6.79
N GLY A 127 -13.30 4.97 6.52
CA GLY A 127 -12.40 5.49 7.56
C GLY A 127 -13.02 6.60 8.42
N PHE A 128 -13.93 7.40 7.86
CA PHE A 128 -14.74 8.39 8.61
C PHE A 128 -15.83 7.79 9.50
N LYS A 129 -15.94 6.46 9.57
CA LYS A 129 -16.95 5.75 10.35
C LYS A 129 -16.28 4.66 11.20
N PRO A 130 -15.38 4.99 12.15
CA PRO A 130 -14.65 4.01 12.96
C PRO A 130 -15.58 2.98 13.63
N ARG A 131 -16.76 3.41 14.10
CA ARG A 131 -17.74 2.53 14.76
C ARG A 131 -18.33 1.42 13.87
N VAL A 132 -18.16 1.45 12.55
CA VAL A 132 -18.64 0.39 11.64
C VAL A 132 -17.61 -0.71 11.38
N TYR A 133 -16.42 -0.61 11.99
CA TYR A 133 -15.43 -1.66 11.92
C TYR A 133 -15.67 -2.71 13.00
N ILE A 134 -15.48 -3.98 12.62
CA ILE A 134 -15.55 -5.10 13.55
C ILE A 134 -14.33 -5.04 14.47
N VAL A 135 -14.53 -5.22 15.77
CA VAL A 135 -13.46 -5.30 16.78
C VAL A 135 -12.41 -6.33 16.35
N LYS A 136 -11.13 -5.94 16.28
CA LYS A 136 -10.02 -6.84 15.93
C LYS A 136 -9.21 -7.13 17.18
N GLY A 137 -9.11 -8.40 17.58
CA GLY A 137 -8.33 -8.81 18.75
C GLY A 137 -8.79 -8.18 20.07
N GLY A 138 -10.10 -7.94 20.23
CA GLY A 138 -10.67 -7.32 21.44
C GLY A 138 -10.61 -5.79 21.49
N GLU A 139 -9.94 -5.14 20.53
CA GLU A 139 -9.78 -3.69 20.50
C GLU A 139 -10.66 -3.04 19.44
N ALA A 140 -11.32 -1.95 19.83
CA ALA A 140 -12.08 -1.11 18.91
C ALA A 140 -11.16 -0.06 18.24
N PRO A 141 -11.53 0.47 17.07
CA PRO A 141 -10.84 1.60 16.44
C PRO A 141 -10.65 2.78 17.39
N LEU A 142 -9.42 3.30 17.46
CA LEU A 142 -9.05 4.38 18.38
C LEU A 142 -9.11 5.79 17.76
N TRP A 143 -9.25 5.90 16.45
CA TRP A 143 -9.20 7.20 15.77
C TRP A 143 -10.56 7.91 15.70
N THR A 144 -10.52 9.24 15.62
CA THR A 144 -11.68 10.08 15.31
C THR A 144 -11.78 10.41 13.82
N LYS A 145 -12.91 11.01 13.40
CA LYS A 145 -13.10 11.45 12.01
C LYS A 145 -12.11 12.56 11.64
N GLU A 146 -11.84 13.45 12.57
CA GLU A 146 -10.94 14.59 12.42
C GLU A 146 -9.50 14.12 12.29
N GLN A 147 -9.10 13.13 13.07
CA GLN A 147 -7.79 12.48 12.95
C GLN A 147 -7.65 11.77 11.60
N TRP A 148 -8.68 11.08 11.14
CA TRP A 148 -8.67 10.46 9.81
C TRP A 148 -8.55 11.50 8.69
N LYS A 149 -9.31 12.60 8.76
CA LYS A 149 -9.21 13.71 7.81
C LYS A 149 -7.80 14.28 7.77
N MET A 150 -7.23 14.58 8.93
CA MET A 150 -5.89 15.12 9.06
C MET A 150 -4.84 14.19 8.43
N VAL A 151 -4.94 12.88 8.67
CA VAL A 151 -4.04 11.90 8.06
C VAL A 151 -4.12 11.93 6.53
N LEU A 152 -5.34 11.99 5.97
CA LEU A 152 -5.52 12.07 4.53
C LEU A 152 -4.90 13.35 3.96
N GLU A 153 -5.13 14.50 4.59
CA GLU A 153 -4.53 15.77 4.19
C GLU A 153 -2.99 15.73 4.26
N ARG A 154 -2.43 15.20 5.36
CA ARG A 154 -0.97 15.08 5.54
C ARG A 154 -0.35 14.18 4.48
N ILE A 155 -0.93 13.00 4.22
CA ILE A 155 -0.40 12.06 3.23
C ILE A 155 -0.55 12.61 1.81
N THR A 156 -1.72 13.15 1.45
CA THR A 156 -1.96 13.62 0.07
C THR A 156 -1.13 14.84 -0.32
N THR A 157 -0.73 15.66 0.65
CA THR A 157 0.11 16.85 0.44
C THR A 157 1.61 16.60 0.64
N ALA A 158 1.99 15.51 1.29
CA ALA A 158 3.39 15.16 1.50
C ALA A 158 4.10 14.75 0.20
N PRO A 159 5.40 15.03 0.06
CA PRO A 159 6.21 14.51 -1.04
C PRO A 159 6.10 12.98 -1.13
N HIS A 160 5.89 12.47 -2.34
CA HIS A 160 5.71 11.03 -2.63
C HIS A 160 4.57 10.35 -1.84
N HIS A 161 3.65 11.13 -1.28
CA HIS A 161 2.53 10.62 -0.47
C HIS A 161 2.97 9.76 0.71
N ALA A 162 4.10 10.13 1.32
CA ALA A 162 4.69 9.45 2.46
C ALA A 162 5.01 10.44 3.58
N VAL A 163 4.61 10.10 4.81
CA VAL A 163 4.85 10.92 6.01
C VAL A 163 5.70 10.14 6.99
N LEU A 164 6.69 10.77 7.63
CA LEU A 164 7.48 10.10 8.67
C LEU A 164 6.57 9.66 9.82
N VAL A 165 6.77 8.42 10.32
CA VAL A 165 5.99 7.89 11.46
C VAL A 165 6.00 8.84 12.64
N SER A 166 7.19 9.34 13.02
CA SER A 166 7.35 10.25 14.16
C SER A 166 6.60 11.57 14.02
N GLU A 167 6.41 12.06 12.78
CA GLU A 167 5.64 13.28 12.55
C GLU A 167 4.15 12.99 12.69
N LEU A 168 3.68 11.89 12.11
CA LEU A 168 2.26 11.55 12.15
C LEU A 168 1.80 11.13 13.55
N GLU A 169 2.64 10.45 14.33
CA GLU A 169 2.35 10.15 15.74
C GLU A 169 2.15 11.43 16.54
N LYS A 170 3.06 12.40 16.38
CA LYS A 170 2.95 13.70 17.04
C LYS A 170 1.66 14.43 16.66
N ASP A 171 1.31 14.42 15.37
CA ASP A 171 0.09 15.07 14.86
C ASP A 171 -1.18 14.37 15.38
N LEU A 172 -1.22 13.03 15.41
CA LEU A 172 -2.36 12.23 15.88
C LEU A 172 -2.60 12.38 17.39
N GLY A 173 -1.53 12.47 18.15
CA GLY A 173 -1.55 12.58 19.60
C GLY A 173 -1.72 13.99 20.15
N ASP A 174 -1.79 15.02 19.28
CA ASP A 174 -1.77 16.43 19.69
C ASP A 174 -0.54 16.76 20.55
N GLY A 175 0.63 16.24 20.14
CA GLY A 175 1.90 16.36 20.85
C GLY A 175 2.23 15.21 21.80
N ASP A 176 1.25 14.38 22.19
CA ASP A 176 1.47 13.15 22.96
C ASP A 176 1.82 11.98 22.03
N VAL A 177 3.11 11.69 21.91
CA VAL A 177 3.64 10.67 20.97
C VAL A 177 3.14 9.26 21.31
N GLU A 178 2.99 8.91 22.59
CA GLU A 178 2.55 7.56 22.99
C GLU A 178 1.11 7.33 22.54
N LYS A 179 0.21 8.27 22.85
CA LYS A 179 -1.17 8.27 22.38
C LYS A 179 -1.26 8.28 20.85
N GLY A 180 -0.42 9.09 20.20
CA GLY A 180 -0.31 9.15 18.75
C GLY A 180 0.05 7.81 18.12
N SER A 181 1.00 7.11 18.73
CA SER A 181 1.44 5.78 18.30
C SER A 181 0.32 4.74 18.41
N GLU A 182 -0.44 4.74 19.51
CA GLU A 182 -1.61 3.86 19.68
C GLU A 182 -2.67 4.09 18.59
N ILE A 183 -2.96 5.35 18.28
CA ILE A 183 -3.93 5.71 17.24
C ILE A 183 -3.43 5.27 15.86
N LEU A 184 -2.16 5.53 15.55
CA LEU A 184 -1.53 5.12 14.29
C LEU A 184 -1.57 3.60 14.13
N LEU A 185 -1.13 2.85 15.14
CA LEU A 185 -1.15 1.39 15.14
C LEU A 185 -2.56 0.83 15.02
N SER A 186 -3.57 1.48 15.61
CA SER A 186 -4.97 1.16 15.38
C SER A 186 -5.34 1.33 13.91
N MET A 187 -4.99 2.45 13.25
CA MET A 187 -5.29 2.64 11.82
C MET A 187 -4.60 1.58 10.93
N VAL A 188 -3.36 1.19 11.26
CA VAL A 188 -2.61 0.12 10.57
C VAL A 188 -3.28 -1.24 10.77
N LYS A 189 -3.66 -1.58 12.00
CA LYS A 189 -4.39 -2.83 12.34
C LYS A 189 -5.68 -2.97 11.53
N TYR A 190 -6.32 -1.86 11.20
CA TYR A 190 -7.54 -1.81 10.40
C TYR A 190 -7.31 -1.68 8.89
N ASN A 191 -6.06 -1.79 8.42
CA ASN A 191 -5.64 -1.68 7.01
C ASN A 191 -6.04 -0.35 6.35
N LEU A 192 -6.14 0.72 7.14
CA LEU A 192 -6.33 2.07 6.61
C LEU A 192 -5.02 2.72 6.20
N LEU A 193 -3.94 2.38 6.92
CA LEU A 193 -2.60 2.92 6.73
C LEU A 193 -1.59 1.80 6.68
N VAL A 194 -0.45 2.13 6.10
CA VAL A 194 0.68 1.22 5.93
C VAL A 194 1.92 1.82 6.54
N LEU A 195 2.57 1.06 7.43
CA LEU A 195 3.94 1.34 7.83
C LEU A 195 4.89 0.72 6.81
N ARG A 196 5.69 1.57 6.17
CA ARG A 196 6.70 1.18 5.21
C ARG A 196 8.08 1.40 5.87
N PRO A 197 8.74 0.35 6.42
CA PRO A 197 10.16 0.44 6.72
C PRO A 197 10.97 0.68 5.43
N TRP A 198 12.19 1.18 5.59
CA TRP A 198 13.12 1.24 4.47
C TRP A 198 13.47 -0.18 4.00
N SER A 199 13.36 -0.41 2.70
CA SER A 199 13.68 -1.68 2.05
C SER A 199 14.43 -1.41 0.75
N VAL A 200 15.41 -2.24 0.43
CA VAL A 200 16.10 -2.18 -0.88
C VAL A 200 15.24 -2.68 -2.04
N LEU A 201 14.16 -3.41 -1.72
CA LEU A 201 13.19 -3.96 -2.65
C LEU A 201 11.99 -3.03 -2.86
N ALA A 202 11.91 -1.91 -2.14
CA ALA A 202 10.88 -0.88 -2.29
C ALA A 202 11.46 0.36 -2.98
N ARG A 203 11.50 0.34 -4.32
CA ARG A 203 12.09 1.42 -5.15
C ARG A 203 11.08 2.49 -5.58
N ASP A 204 9.81 2.28 -5.26
CA ASP A 204 8.71 3.24 -5.44
C ASP A 204 8.85 4.50 -4.58
N LEU A 205 9.52 4.39 -3.43
CA LEU A 205 9.77 5.51 -2.52
C LEU A 205 11.26 5.88 -2.51
N PRO A 206 11.62 7.14 -2.80
CA PRO A 206 13.02 7.52 -2.86
C PRO A 206 13.60 7.67 -1.45
N ARG A 207 14.91 7.50 -1.30
CA ARG A 207 15.57 7.33 0.01
C ARG A 207 15.35 8.53 0.96
N GLU A 208 15.21 9.73 0.40
CA GLU A 208 15.01 10.98 1.12
C GLU A 208 13.74 11.00 1.99
N VAL A 209 12.67 10.28 1.61
CA VAL A 209 11.42 10.26 2.38
C VAL A 209 11.58 9.59 3.75
N TYR A 210 12.56 8.69 3.87
CA TYR A 210 12.87 8.00 5.14
C TYR A 210 13.81 8.81 6.04
N GLY A 211 14.25 10.00 5.59
CA GLY A 211 15.20 10.84 6.30
C GLY A 211 16.58 10.20 6.49
N LYS A 212 17.46 10.88 7.23
CA LYS A 212 18.87 10.45 7.41
C LYS A 212 19.00 9.11 8.13
N LYS A 213 18.07 8.80 9.04
CA LYS A 213 18.09 7.59 9.87
C LYS A 213 17.33 6.41 9.25
N LYS A 214 16.78 6.56 8.04
CA LYS A 214 15.91 5.56 7.39
C LYS A 214 14.72 5.17 8.28
N THR A 215 14.11 6.16 8.93
CA THR A 215 12.94 5.96 9.78
C THR A 215 11.76 5.50 8.92
N PRO A 216 10.94 4.55 9.39
CA PRO A 216 9.74 4.13 8.66
C PRO A 216 8.82 5.32 8.32
N VAL A 217 8.13 5.19 7.20
CA VAL A 217 7.12 6.16 6.74
C VAL A 217 5.72 5.53 6.74
N VAL A 218 4.72 6.38 6.73
CA VAL A 218 3.30 6.04 6.64
C VAL A 218 2.78 6.43 5.27
N THR A 219 2.07 5.51 4.63
CA THR A 219 1.42 5.71 3.32
C THR A 219 -0.01 5.20 3.35
N LEU A 220 -0.81 5.58 2.36
CA LEU A 220 -2.06 4.88 2.05
C LEU A 220 -1.76 3.55 1.35
N PRO A 221 -2.65 2.53 1.42
CA PRO A 221 -2.30 1.18 1.02
C PRO A 221 -1.93 0.96 -0.45
N LEU A 222 -2.46 1.78 -1.36
CA LEU A 222 -2.19 1.71 -2.80
C LEU A 222 -2.25 3.12 -3.40
N PRO A 223 -1.62 3.37 -4.57
CA PRO A 223 -1.75 4.63 -5.30
C PRO A 223 -3.21 5.08 -5.52
N ALA A 224 -4.11 4.13 -5.83
CA ALA A 224 -5.53 4.42 -6.01
C ALA A 224 -6.21 4.96 -4.75
N HIS A 225 -5.71 4.64 -3.55
CA HIS A 225 -6.20 5.22 -2.30
C HIS A 225 -5.80 6.68 -2.15
N VAL A 226 -4.61 7.07 -2.64
CA VAL A 226 -4.17 8.47 -2.64
C VAL A 226 -5.08 9.30 -3.52
N TRP A 227 -5.37 8.82 -4.73
CA TRP A 227 -6.30 9.51 -5.63
C TRP A 227 -7.70 9.62 -5.00
N ALA A 228 -8.22 8.51 -4.48
CA ALA A 228 -9.52 8.50 -3.81
C ALA A 228 -9.57 9.38 -2.55
N ALA A 229 -8.45 9.56 -1.86
CA ALA A 229 -8.34 10.47 -0.73
C ALA A 229 -8.48 11.94 -1.17
N LYS A 230 -7.80 12.32 -2.26
CA LYS A 230 -7.93 13.68 -2.83
C LYS A 230 -9.37 13.97 -3.23
N ASP A 231 -10.00 13.05 -3.96
CA ASP A 231 -11.42 13.16 -4.37
C ASP A 231 -12.36 13.35 -3.17
N VAL A 232 -12.20 12.55 -2.11
CA VAL A 232 -13.04 12.65 -0.90
C VAL A 232 -12.77 13.93 -0.08
N LEU A 233 -11.57 14.52 -0.17
CA LEU A 233 -11.24 15.76 0.52
C LEU A 233 -11.77 17.01 -0.21
N GLU A 234 -12.03 16.90 -1.50
CA GLU A 234 -12.58 17.98 -2.35
C GLU A 234 -14.12 18.05 -2.30
N ASP A 235 -14.79 16.95 -1.94
CA ASP A 235 -16.25 16.84 -1.71
C ASP A 235 -16.74 17.50 -0.40
#